data_AF-A0A2D6Q0S8-F1
#
_entry.id   AF-A0A2D6Q0S8-F1
#
_cell.length_a   1.000
_cell.length_b   1.000
_cell.length_c   1.000
_cell.angle_alpha   90.00
_cell.angle_beta   90.00
_cell.angle_gamma   90.00
#
_symmetry.space_group_name_H-M   'P 1'
#
loop_
_entity.id
_entity.type
_entity.pdbx_description
1 polymer ?
#
loop_
_entity_poly.entity_id
_entity_poly.type
_entity_poly.pdbx_seq_one_letter_code
_entity_poly.pdbx_strand_id
1 'polypeptide(L)'
;MSTGPTRCMLDDGGADSMKGMSLPLIDQNARQFEEAVTRAYFYAHRLIGFSARGELAIDGLSAEDFVHTAVCKWFVGERKGMEMVATLISTIRSDIYHARQRQRFAHLDDAEAVVAVFARDPDHDLQNEDVRKQILELVQDDPEAASVVRCWMSGTFKAREVADELGLPVGEVYAIYRRLRRRARRALEAGS
;
A
#
# COMPACT_ATOMS: atom_id res chain seq x y z
N MET A 1 -9.79 63.22 32.57
CA MET A 1 -9.79 61.84 33.13
C MET A 1 -8.75 61.06 32.36
N SER A 2 -7.64 60.72 33.01
CA SER A 2 -6.43 60.14 32.41
C SER A 2 -6.49 58.62 32.56
N THR A 3 -6.54 57.88 31.45
CA THR A 3 -6.41 56.43 31.42
C THR A 3 -4.95 56.07 31.25
N GLY A 4 -4.31 55.62 32.35
CA GLY A 4 -2.93 55.15 32.35
C GLY A 4 -2.75 53.83 31.58
N PRO A 5 -1.52 53.49 31.17
CA PRO A 5 -1.27 52.32 30.33
C PRO A 5 -1.28 51.02 31.15
N THR A 6 -2.05 50.05 30.65
CA THR A 6 -2.10 48.67 31.12
C THR A 6 -0.76 47.99 30.83
N ARG A 7 -0.02 47.65 31.90
CA ARG A 7 1.24 46.92 31.84
C ARG A 7 0.93 45.43 31.65
N CYS A 8 1.17 44.89 30.46
CA CYS A 8 1.18 43.44 30.25
C CYS A 8 2.33 42.83 31.06
N MET A 9 1.98 42.05 32.09
CA MET A 9 2.91 41.08 32.68
C MET A 9 2.97 39.88 31.74
N LEU A 10 4.13 39.65 31.13
CA LEU A 10 4.47 38.36 30.56
C LEU A 10 4.99 37.51 31.72
N ASP A 11 4.26 36.44 32.05
CA ASP A 11 4.74 35.40 32.95
C ASP A 11 5.88 34.63 32.25
N ASP A 12 7.11 34.89 32.67
CA ASP A 12 8.31 34.12 32.32
C ASP A 12 8.34 32.76 33.06
N GLY A 13 7.22 32.03 33.04
CA GLY A 13 7.02 30.79 33.77
C GLY A 13 6.77 29.60 32.86
N GLY A 14 7.81 29.06 32.21
CA GLY A 14 7.61 27.84 31.41
C GLY A 14 8.80 27.18 30.72
N ALA A 15 10.05 27.62 30.92
CA ALA A 15 11.20 27.04 30.24
C ALA A 15 11.91 25.90 31.02
N ASP A 16 11.38 25.48 32.18
CA ASP A 16 12.07 24.53 33.07
C ASP A 16 11.41 23.15 33.23
N SER A 17 10.30 22.85 32.52
CA SER A 17 9.63 21.55 32.66
C SER A 17 10.14 20.43 31.72
N MET A 18 11.13 20.69 30.86
CA MET A 18 11.71 19.67 29.97
C MET A 18 13.14 19.24 30.32
N LYS A 19 13.66 19.58 31.51
CA LYS A 19 14.99 19.14 31.98
C LYS A 19 15.01 17.77 32.69
N GLY A 20 13.87 17.06 32.74
CA GLY A 20 13.71 15.85 33.55
C GLY A 20 13.55 14.53 32.80
N MET A 21 13.45 14.52 31.46
CA MET A 21 13.49 13.25 30.72
C MET A 21 14.94 12.79 30.65
N SER A 22 15.28 11.78 31.46
CA SER A 22 16.62 11.24 31.56
C SER A 22 17.15 10.86 30.17
N LEU A 23 18.23 11.52 29.74
CA LEU A 23 19.08 11.17 28.59
C LEU A 23 19.19 9.66 28.27
N PRO A 24 19.26 8.71 29.24
CA PRO A 24 19.27 7.27 28.95
C PRO A 24 18.03 6.71 28.21
N LEU A 25 16.84 7.30 28.37
CA LEU A 25 15.62 6.82 27.69
C LEU A 25 15.60 7.16 26.19
N ILE A 26 16.18 8.32 25.82
CA ILE A 26 16.30 8.74 24.42
C ILE A 26 17.29 7.81 23.69
N ASP A 27 18.41 7.50 24.34
CA ASP A 27 19.42 6.57 23.80
C ASP A 27 18.87 5.14 23.68
N GLN A 28 18.10 4.66 24.64
CA GLN A 28 17.47 3.33 24.57
C GLN A 28 16.49 3.20 23.39
N ASN A 29 15.63 4.20 23.18
CA ASN A 29 14.68 4.20 22.07
C ASN A 29 15.38 4.31 20.70
N ALA A 30 16.45 5.12 20.63
CA ALA A 30 17.26 5.24 19.43
C ALA A 30 17.91 3.89 19.06
N ARG A 31 18.52 3.19 20.04
CA ARG A 31 19.12 1.87 19.81
C ARG A 31 18.09 0.82 19.37
N GLN A 32 16.92 0.78 20.02
CA GLN A 32 15.85 -0.15 19.61
C GLN A 32 15.38 0.12 18.18
N PHE A 33 15.27 1.40 17.80
CA PHE A 33 14.94 1.78 16.44
C PHE A 33 16.03 1.36 15.44
N GLU A 34 17.30 1.63 15.73
CA GLU A 34 18.44 1.25 14.88
C GLU A 34 18.55 -0.27 14.69
N GLU A 35 18.34 -1.04 15.78
CA GLU A 35 18.29 -2.51 15.74
C GLU A 35 17.12 -3.01 14.86
N ALA A 36 15.95 -2.39 15.00
CA ALA A 36 14.77 -2.75 14.22
C ALA A 36 14.99 -2.48 12.72
N VAL A 37 15.55 -1.32 12.39
CA VAL A 37 15.88 -0.93 11.01
C VAL A 37 16.94 -1.86 10.43
N THR A 38 17.99 -2.18 11.19
CA THR A 38 19.05 -3.11 10.75
C THR A 38 18.49 -4.51 10.47
N ARG A 39 17.60 -5.02 11.32
CA ARG A 39 16.89 -6.29 11.08
C ARG A 39 16.01 -6.23 9.84
N ALA A 40 15.34 -5.11 9.62
CA ALA A 40 14.51 -4.88 8.44
C ALA A 40 15.36 -4.88 7.14
N TYR A 41 16.55 -4.25 7.15
CA TYR A 41 17.52 -4.33 6.07
C TYR A 41 17.94 -5.75 5.75
N PHE A 42 18.41 -6.52 6.74
CA PHE A 42 18.79 -7.92 6.52
C PHE A 42 17.65 -8.74 5.94
N TYR A 43 16.42 -8.52 6.43
CA TYR A 43 15.24 -9.19 5.92
C TYR A 43 14.92 -8.82 4.47
N ALA A 44 14.97 -7.52 4.12
CA ALA A 44 14.73 -7.02 2.77
C ALA A 44 15.77 -7.57 1.78
N HIS A 45 17.07 -7.49 2.12
CA HIS A 45 18.14 -8.08 1.29
C HIS A 45 17.97 -9.58 1.12
N ARG A 46 17.57 -10.31 2.18
CA ARG A 46 17.26 -11.73 2.06
C ARG A 46 16.12 -11.97 1.08
N LEU A 47 15.02 -11.22 1.16
CA LEU A 47 13.89 -11.40 0.26
C LEU A 47 14.22 -11.08 -1.20
N ILE A 48 14.99 -10.02 -1.45
CA ILE A 48 15.40 -9.61 -2.81
C ILE A 48 16.47 -10.56 -3.36
N GLY A 49 17.51 -10.86 -2.57
CA GLY A 49 18.62 -11.74 -2.93
C GLY A 49 18.24 -13.22 -3.10
N PHE A 50 17.13 -13.67 -2.50
CA PHE A 50 16.52 -14.97 -2.84
C PHE A 50 15.81 -14.98 -4.21
N SER A 51 15.83 -13.89 -4.98
CA SER A 51 15.42 -13.98 -6.38
C SER A 51 16.41 -14.90 -7.11
N ALA A 52 15.91 -15.95 -7.75
CA ALA A 52 16.71 -16.97 -8.43
C ALA A 52 17.57 -16.44 -9.61
N ARG A 53 17.59 -15.12 -9.83
CA ARG A 53 18.21 -14.42 -10.95
C ARG A 53 19.38 -13.51 -10.52
N GLY A 54 19.68 -13.40 -9.23
CA GLY A 54 20.72 -12.50 -8.74
C GLY A 54 20.37 -11.00 -8.91
N GLU A 55 19.08 -10.68 -9.03
CA GLU A 55 18.62 -9.30 -9.16
C GLU A 55 18.76 -8.59 -7.80
N LEU A 56 19.48 -7.46 -7.79
CA LEU A 56 19.65 -6.58 -6.62
C LEU A 56 18.50 -5.58 -6.44
N ALA A 57 17.53 -5.58 -7.37
CA ALA A 57 16.39 -4.68 -7.37
C ALA A 57 15.13 -5.39 -7.89
N ILE A 58 13.97 -4.96 -7.42
CA ILE A 58 12.65 -5.42 -7.89
C ILE A 58 11.90 -4.17 -8.36
N ASP A 59 11.47 -4.16 -9.62
CA ASP A 59 10.76 -3.00 -10.20
C ASP A 59 11.60 -1.71 -10.08
N GLY A 60 12.92 -1.82 -10.24
CA GLY A 60 13.87 -0.71 -10.08
C GLY A 60 14.17 -0.30 -8.63
N LEU A 61 13.53 -0.91 -7.64
CA LEU A 61 13.69 -0.59 -6.22
C LEU A 61 14.65 -1.55 -5.51
N SER A 62 15.58 -0.98 -4.74
CA SER A 62 16.55 -1.67 -3.90
C SER A 62 15.95 -2.11 -2.56
N ALA A 63 16.68 -2.91 -1.77
CA ALA A 63 16.26 -3.29 -0.42
C ALA A 63 16.10 -2.05 0.48
N GLU A 64 17.00 -1.09 0.30
CA GLU A 64 17.06 0.19 0.97
C GLU A 64 15.78 0.99 0.75
N ASP A 65 15.27 1.02 -0.48
CA ASP A 65 14.04 1.75 -0.82
C ASP A 65 12.81 1.18 -0.09
N PHE A 66 12.71 -0.15 -0.02
CA PHE A 66 11.61 -0.81 0.70
C PHE A 66 11.69 -0.57 2.21
N VAL A 67 12.89 -0.61 2.78
CA VAL A 67 13.09 -0.34 4.22
C VAL A 67 12.78 1.12 4.53
N HIS A 68 13.28 2.06 3.74
CA HIS A 68 13.01 3.48 3.90
C HIS A 68 11.50 3.75 3.85
N THR A 69 10.80 3.18 2.87
CA THR A 69 9.34 3.30 2.74
C THR A 69 8.62 2.77 3.98
N ALA A 70 9.02 1.60 4.50
CA ALA A 70 8.41 1.02 5.69
C ALA A 70 8.64 1.88 6.94
N VAL A 71 9.83 2.46 7.09
CA VAL A 71 10.17 3.39 8.18
C VAL A 71 9.31 4.65 8.09
N CYS A 72 9.16 5.25 6.90
CA CYS A 72 8.28 6.40 6.71
C CYS A 72 6.83 6.08 7.11
N LYS A 73 6.27 4.95 6.64
CA LYS A 73 4.90 4.50 6.97
C LYS A 73 4.71 4.27 8.48
N TRP A 74 5.76 3.78 9.16
CA TRP A 74 5.75 3.65 10.62
C TRP A 74 5.68 5.01 11.32
N PHE A 75 6.52 5.97 10.93
CA PHE A 75 6.52 7.32 11.53
C PHE A 75 5.21 8.09 11.31
N VAL A 76 4.55 7.90 10.16
CA VAL A 76 3.24 8.50 9.87
C VAL A 76 2.12 7.84 10.68
N GLY A 77 2.39 6.68 11.30
CA GLY A 77 1.43 5.98 12.16
C GLY A 77 0.32 5.27 11.39
N GLU A 78 0.58 4.89 10.13
CA GLU A 78 -0.37 4.13 9.29
C GLU A 78 -0.66 2.73 9.88
N ARG A 79 0.20 2.23 10.76
CA ARG A 79 0.03 0.96 11.46
C ARG A 79 0.31 1.14 12.95
N LYS A 80 -0.73 1.03 13.77
CA LYS A 80 -0.66 1.16 15.24
C LYS A 80 -0.89 -0.18 15.93
N GLY A 81 -0.33 -0.34 17.13
CA GLY A 81 -0.63 -1.46 18.03
C GLY A 81 0.17 -2.75 17.82
N MET A 82 1.18 -2.74 16.95
CA MET A 82 2.11 -3.85 16.77
C MET A 82 3.54 -3.43 17.11
N GLU A 83 4.38 -4.41 17.42
CA GLU A 83 5.82 -4.18 17.64
C GLU A 83 6.49 -3.64 16.37
N MET A 84 7.47 -2.75 16.53
CA MET A 84 8.08 -2.01 15.41
C MET A 84 8.69 -2.95 14.38
N VAL A 85 9.47 -3.95 14.80
CA VAL A 85 10.11 -4.90 13.89
C VAL A 85 9.07 -5.67 13.09
N ALA A 86 8.03 -6.19 13.75
CA ALA A 86 6.94 -6.90 13.09
C ALA A 86 6.24 -6.01 12.04
N THR A 87 6.04 -4.73 12.35
CA THR A 87 5.40 -3.78 11.44
C THR A 87 6.25 -3.49 10.21
N LEU A 88 7.54 -3.22 10.41
CA LEU A 88 8.49 -2.99 9.32
C LEU A 88 8.58 -4.23 8.41
N ILE A 89 8.76 -5.42 8.98
CA ILE A 89 8.84 -6.68 8.24
C ILE A 89 7.56 -6.95 7.44
N SER A 90 6.38 -6.76 8.04
CA SER A 90 5.12 -6.97 7.34
C SER A 90 4.95 -6.00 6.18
N THR A 91 5.38 -4.75 6.34
CA THR A 91 5.28 -3.70 5.32
C THR A 91 6.20 -4.01 4.16
N ILE A 92 7.47 -4.30 4.44
CA ILE A 92 8.47 -4.71 3.44
C ILE A 92 8.00 -5.92 2.64
N ARG A 93 7.48 -6.95 3.32
CA ARG A 93 6.97 -8.15 2.64
C ARG A 93 5.82 -7.82 1.68
N SER A 94 4.92 -6.94 2.09
CA SER A 94 3.79 -6.49 1.27
C SER A 94 4.28 -5.71 0.04
N ASP A 95 5.14 -4.72 0.27
CA ASP A 95 5.63 -3.84 -0.79
C ASP A 95 6.46 -4.61 -1.83
N ILE A 96 7.34 -5.52 -1.39
CA ILE A 96 8.08 -6.44 -2.28
C ILE A 96 7.14 -7.34 -3.07
N TYR A 97 6.09 -7.89 -2.45
CA TYR A 97 5.10 -8.71 -3.15
C TYR A 97 4.43 -7.91 -4.27
N HIS A 98 3.98 -6.69 -3.98
CA HIS A 98 3.34 -5.82 -4.97
C HIS A 98 4.33 -5.42 -6.08
N ALA A 99 5.57 -5.07 -5.75
CA ALA A 99 6.60 -4.76 -6.74
C ALA A 99 6.87 -5.95 -7.67
N ARG A 100 6.96 -7.17 -7.14
CA ARG A 100 7.11 -8.40 -7.96
C ARG A 100 5.91 -8.66 -8.84
N GLN A 101 4.69 -8.40 -8.35
CA GLN A 101 3.51 -8.46 -9.21
C GLN A 101 3.66 -7.41 -10.33
N ARG A 102 3.97 -6.15 -10.02
CA ARG A 102 4.13 -5.09 -11.03
C ARG A 102 5.16 -5.46 -12.10
N GLN A 103 6.34 -5.94 -11.73
CA GLN A 103 7.40 -6.37 -12.65
C GLN A 103 6.96 -7.56 -13.50
N ARG A 104 6.28 -8.54 -12.92
CA ARG A 104 5.77 -9.72 -13.64
C ARG A 104 4.75 -9.37 -14.72
N PHE A 105 3.97 -8.31 -14.51
CA PHE A 105 2.95 -7.86 -15.47
C PHE A 105 3.41 -6.67 -16.34
N ALA A 106 4.68 -6.24 -16.26
CA ALA A 106 5.19 -5.08 -17.02
C ALA A 106 5.48 -5.36 -18.50
N HIS A 107 5.44 -6.62 -18.95
CA HIS A 107 5.77 -7.04 -20.31
C HIS A 107 4.56 -7.60 -21.09
N LEU A 108 3.37 -7.38 -20.57
CA LEU A 108 2.19 -8.06 -21.03
C LEU A 108 1.35 -7.12 -21.89
N ASP A 109 1.10 -7.53 -23.14
CA ASP A 109 0.33 -6.79 -24.15
C ASP A 109 -1.09 -6.46 -23.67
N ASP A 110 -1.76 -5.50 -24.32
CA ASP A 110 -3.06 -4.89 -23.99
C ASP A 110 -4.16 -5.84 -23.48
N ALA A 111 -4.15 -7.11 -23.89
CA ALA A 111 -5.10 -8.11 -23.41
C ALA A 111 -4.82 -8.54 -21.95
N GLU A 112 -3.56 -8.65 -21.54
CA GLU A 112 -3.15 -8.92 -20.16
C GLU A 112 -3.22 -7.68 -19.26
N ALA A 113 -3.33 -6.47 -19.85
CA ALA A 113 -3.69 -5.26 -19.12
C ALA A 113 -5.06 -5.42 -18.42
N VAL A 114 -6.00 -6.21 -18.98
CA VAL A 114 -7.26 -6.55 -18.31
C VAL A 114 -7.01 -7.30 -17.00
N VAL A 115 -6.13 -8.31 -17.00
CA VAL A 115 -5.73 -9.02 -15.75
C VAL A 115 -4.93 -8.11 -14.82
N ALA A 116 -4.13 -7.21 -15.36
CA ALA A 116 -3.39 -6.22 -14.61
C ALA A 116 -4.30 -5.18 -13.94
N VAL A 117 -5.39 -4.73 -14.57
CA VAL A 117 -6.45 -3.88 -14.00
C VAL A 117 -7.10 -4.56 -12.79
N PHE A 118 -7.33 -5.88 -12.87
CA PHE A 118 -7.82 -6.68 -11.73
C PHE A 118 -6.75 -6.96 -10.65
N ALA A 119 -5.47 -6.66 -10.91
CA ALA A 119 -4.34 -6.97 -10.02
C ALA A 119 -3.58 -5.72 -9.49
N ARG A 120 -3.74 -4.56 -10.13
CA ARG A 120 -3.15 -3.25 -9.80
C ARG A 120 -4.20 -2.29 -9.26
N ASP A 121 -3.70 -1.16 -8.76
CA ASP A 121 -4.49 0.04 -8.47
C ASP A 121 -5.21 0.47 -9.77
N PRO A 122 -6.54 0.43 -9.85
CA PRO A 122 -7.25 0.50 -11.14
C PRO A 122 -7.33 1.91 -11.75
N ASP A 123 -6.71 2.91 -11.11
CA ASP A 123 -6.79 4.33 -11.45
C ASP A 123 -6.19 4.70 -12.82
N HIS A 124 -5.23 3.93 -13.35
CA HIS A 124 -4.49 4.33 -14.56
C HIS A 124 -5.06 3.74 -15.87
N ASP A 125 -5.53 2.48 -15.85
CA ASP A 125 -5.87 1.74 -17.08
C ASP A 125 -7.37 1.78 -17.43
N LEU A 126 -8.25 2.10 -16.46
CA LEU A 126 -9.70 2.18 -16.69
C LEU A 126 -10.15 3.42 -17.48
N GLN A 127 -9.24 4.34 -17.83
CA GLN A 127 -9.54 5.49 -18.67
C GLN A 127 -9.60 5.13 -20.17
N ASN A 128 -9.05 3.97 -20.58
CA ASN A 128 -9.11 3.52 -21.96
C ASN A 128 -10.47 2.84 -22.26
N GLU A 129 -11.20 3.39 -23.23
CA GLU A 129 -12.57 2.98 -23.55
C GLU A 129 -12.65 1.58 -24.19
N ASP A 130 -11.64 1.18 -24.96
CA ASP A 130 -11.56 -0.18 -25.54
C ASP A 130 -11.33 -1.22 -24.44
N VAL A 131 -10.46 -0.91 -23.46
CA VAL A 131 -10.21 -1.78 -22.30
C VAL A 131 -11.47 -1.91 -21.45
N ARG A 132 -12.20 -0.81 -21.20
CA ARG A 132 -13.48 -0.85 -20.49
C ARG A 132 -14.48 -1.78 -21.17
N LYS A 133 -14.61 -1.68 -22.50
CA LYS A 133 -15.53 -2.51 -23.28
C LYS A 133 -15.16 -3.99 -23.17
N GLN A 134 -13.88 -4.34 -23.35
CA GLN A 134 -13.40 -5.72 -23.20
C GLN A 134 -13.66 -6.29 -21.80
N ILE A 135 -13.45 -5.48 -20.75
CA ILE A 135 -13.73 -5.90 -19.38
C ILE A 135 -15.23 -6.18 -19.18
N LEU A 136 -16.12 -5.33 -19.69
CA LEU A 136 -17.57 -5.52 -19.58
C LEU A 136 -18.05 -6.74 -20.36
N GLU A 137 -17.49 -7.00 -21.53
CA GLU A 137 -17.77 -8.21 -22.33
C GLU A 137 -17.37 -9.49 -21.58
N LEU A 138 -16.29 -9.45 -20.79
CA LEU A 138 -15.80 -10.58 -19.99
C LEU A 138 -16.73 -10.95 -18.81
N VAL A 139 -17.61 -10.03 -18.42
CA VAL A 139 -18.52 -10.18 -17.28
C VAL A 139 -19.99 -10.13 -17.68
N GLN A 140 -20.29 -10.13 -18.98
CA GLN A 140 -21.66 -10.00 -19.48
C GLN A 140 -22.61 -11.10 -18.96
N ASP A 141 -22.07 -12.28 -18.64
CA ASP A 141 -22.79 -13.44 -18.11
C ASP A 141 -22.75 -13.56 -16.57
N ASP A 142 -22.12 -12.62 -15.86
CA ASP A 142 -22.01 -12.60 -14.39
C ASP A 142 -22.44 -11.22 -13.86
N PRO A 143 -23.74 -11.05 -13.53
CA PRO A 143 -24.29 -9.76 -13.11
C PRO A 143 -23.67 -9.18 -11.84
N GLU A 144 -23.22 -10.04 -10.92
CA GLU A 144 -22.52 -9.62 -9.70
C GLU A 144 -21.14 -9.05 -10.05
N ALA A 145 -20.38 -9.78 -10.87
CA ALA A 145 -19.09 -9.32 -11.35
C ALA A 145 -19.20 -8.04 -12.19
N ALA A 146 -20.23 -7.91 -13.02
CA ALA A 146 -20.50 -6.70 -13.78
C ALA A 146 -20.76 -5.49 -12.87
N SER A 147 -21.46 -5.68 -11.75
CA SER A 147 -21.71 -4.60 -10.79
C SER A 147 -20.45 -4.15 -10.06
N VAL A 148 -19.59 -5.10 -9.68
CA VAL A 148 -18.25 -4.80 -9.13
C VAL A 148 -17.39 -4.04 -10.13
N VAL A 149 -17.34 -4.48 -11.39
CA VAL A 149 -16.60 -3.81 -12.46
C VAL A 149 -17.11 -2.38 -12.69
N ARG A 150 -18.42 -2.16 -12.68
CA ARG A 150 -18.99 -0.81 -12.83
C ARG A 150 -18.59 0.12 -11.68
N CYS A 151 -18.56 -0.41 -10.45
CA CYS A 151 -18.11 0.31 -9.27
C CYS A 151 -16.62 0.71 -9.36
N TRP A 152 -15.80 -0.16 -9.96
CA TRP A 152 -14.41 0.21 -10.28
C TRP A 152 -14.34 1.29 -11.35
N MET A 153 -15.16 1.20 -12.40
CA MET A 153 -15.19 2.22 -13.46
C MET A 153 -15.66 3.59 -12.94
N SER A 154 -16.40 3.65 -11.84
CA SER A 154 -16.78 4.90 -11.16
C SER A 154 -15.72 5.45 -10.19
N GLY A 155 -14.58 4.75 -10.03
CA GLY A 155 -13.47 5.20 -9.19
C GLY A 155 -13.41 4.55 -7.80
N THR A 156 -14.26 3.57 -7.51
CA THR A 156 -14.28 2.86 -6.23
C THR A 156 -13.47 1.57 -6.33
N PHE A 157 -12.29 1.50 -5.71
CA PHE A 157 -11.36 0.38 -5.91
C PHE A 157 -11.16 -0.51 -4.69
N LYS A 158 -11.23 0.08 -3.48
CA LYS A 158 -10.98 -0.70 -2.27
C LYS A 158 -12.14 -1.65 -2.03
N ALA A 159 -11.83 -2.92 -1.76
CA ALA A 159 -12.85 -3.96 -1.58
C ALA A 159 -13.89 -3.62 -0.49
N ARG A 160 -13.49 -2.86 0.55
CA ARG A 160 -14.43 -2.37 1.57
C ARG A 160 -15.37 -1.29 1.03
N GLU A 161 -14.85 -0.34 0.27
CA GLU A 161 -15.66 0.74 -0.32
C GLU A 161 -16.65 0.15 -1.36
N VAL A 162 -16.19 -0.81 -2.18
CA VAL A 162 -17.05 -1.55 -3.13
C VAL A 162 -18.13 -2.36 -2.40
N ALA A 163 -17.76 -3.03 -1.30
CA ALA A 163 -18.69 -3.78 -0.48
C ALA A 163 -19.79 -2.89 0.10
N ASP A 164 -19.41 -1.73 0.63
CA ASP A 164 -20.35 -0.75 1.19
C ASP A 164 -21.26 -0.18 0.10
N GLU A 165 -20.73 0.14 -1.08
CA GLU A 165 -21.49 0.70 -2.21
C GLU A 165 -22.50 -0.30 -2.80
N LEU A 166 -22.12 -1.58 -2.88
CA LEU A 166 -22.97 -2.65 -3.42
C LEU A 166 -23.84 -3.35 -2.37
N GLY A 167 -23.68 -3.04 -1.09
CA GLY A 167 -24.38 -3.73 0.01
C GLY A 167 -23.97 -5.20 0.16
N LEU A 168 -22.72 -5.55 -0.19
CA LEU A 168 -22.21 -6.91 -0.16
C LEU A 168 -21.26 -7.13 1.03
N PRO A 169 -21.12 -8.36 1.53
CA PRO A 169 -20.01 -8.72 2.42
C PRO A 169 -18.65 -8.52 1.74
N VAL A 170 -17.67 -7.93 2.45
CA VAL A 170 -16.30 -7.74 1.93
C VAL A 170 -15.66 -9.06 1.43
N GLY A 171 -15.95 -10.19 2.10
CA GLY A 171 -15.46 -11.50 1.68
C GLY A 171 -16.00 -11.96 0.32
N GLU A 172 -17.22 -11.54 -0.02
CA GLU A 172 -17.88 -11.83 -1.29
C GLU A 172 -17.26 -11.00 -2.42
N VAL A 173 -16.97 -9.73 -2.16
CA VAL A 173 -16.20 -8.88 -3.09
C VAL A 173 -14.84 -9.52 -3.43
N TYR A 174 -14.11 -10.05 -2.43
CA TYR A 174 -12.87 -10.79 -2.69
C TYR A 174 -13.09 -12.11 -3.45
N ALA A 175 -14.23 -12.78 -3.29
CA ALA A 175 -14.56 -13.97 -4.07
C ALA A 175 -14.80 -13.60 -5.54
N ILE A 176 -15.54 -12.52 -5.79
CA ILE A 176 -15.78 -11.97 -7.12
C ILE A 176 -14.46 -11.55 -7.78
N TYR A 177 -13.56 -10.85 -7.07
CA TYR A 177 -12.24 -10.48 -7.59
C TYR A 177 -11.43 -11.71 -8.05
N ARG A 178 -11.45 -12.80 -7.25
CA ARG A 178 -10.78 -14.05 -7.61
C ARG A 178 -11.42 -14.73 -8.82
N ARG A 179 -12.75 -14.68 -8.95
CA ARG A 179 -13.50 -15.24 -10.10
C ARG A 179 -13.20 -14.46 -11.38
N LEU A 180 -13.23 -13.13 -11.32
CA LEU A 180 -12.85 -12.20 -12.39
C LEU A 180 -11.43 -12.48 -12.90
N ARG A 181 -10.45 -12.57 -11.99
CA ARG A 181 -9.06 -12.87 -12.35
C ARG A 181 -8.92 -14.21 -13.09
N ARG A 182 -9.68 -15.24 -12.68
CA ARG A 182 -9.66 -16.55 -13.36
C ARG A 182 -10.29 -16.48 -14.75
N ARG A 183 -11.38 -15.73 -14.92
CA ARG A 183 -12.04 -15.53 -16.22
C ARG A 183 -11.15 -14.76 -17.18
N ALA A 184 -10.58 -13.65 -16.72
CA ALA A 184 -9.67 -12.83 -17.51
C ALA A 184 -8.47 -13.65 -18.01
N ARG A 185 -7.87 -14.46 -17.13
CA ARG A 185 -6.79 -15.37 -17.51
C ARG A 185 -7.21 -16.40 -18.57
N ARG A 186 -8.39 -17.00 -18.46
CA ARG A 186 -8.90 -17.98 -19.46
C ARG A 186 -9.16 -17.34 -20.82
N ALA A 187 -9.68 -16.12 -20.84
CA ALA A 187 -9.92 -15.40 -22.09
C ALA A 187 -8.62 -15.13 -22.85
N LEU A 188 -7.53 -14.83 -22.13
CA LEU A 188 -6.20 -14.63 -22.71
C LEU A 188 -5.61 -15.91 -23.27
N GLU A 189 -5.71 -17.00 -22.52
CA GLU A 189 -5.24 -18.33 -22.94
C GLU A 189 -6.03 -18.86 -24.16
N ALA A 190 -7.26 -18.40 -24.39
CA ALA A 190 -8.10 -18.79 -25.53
C ALA A 190 -7.94 -17.90 -26.77
N GLY A 191 -7.40 -16.69 -26.61
CA GLY A 191 -7.13 -15.75 -27.71
C GLY A 191 -5.69 -15.78 -28.22
N SER A 192 -4.82 -16.57 -27.61
CA SER A 192 -3.43 -16.85 -28.02
C SER A 192 -3.33 -18.15 -28.81
#